data_AF-A0A924T8M4-F1
#
_entry.id   AF-A0A924T8M4-F1
#
_cell.length_a   1.000
_cell.length_b   1.000
_cell.length_c   1.000
_cell.angle_alpha   90.00
_cell.angle_beta   90.00
_cell.angle_gamma   90.00
#
_symmetry.space_group_name_H-M   'P 1'
#
loop_
_entity.id
_entity.type
_entity.pdbx_description
1 polymer ?
#
loop_
_entity_poly.entity_id
_entity_poly.type
_entity_poly.pdbx_seq_one_letter_code
_entity_poly.pdbx_strand_id
1 'polypeptide(L)'
;MLKSLFTSTPKWQSSNADDRLTAVATLAAEDPALHTLATSDADARVRTAAATRTASIDTLKAALTDADASVRTAATSRWAALASSSAPADGLPLVVIAAVLRDDSSAEWKALATRTAAADLSAWLASTAMPASKLEAVNASTDVALLDKMHLQWRDHDKRLGKACHDRVLALQSRDKVAQEADVLLAQLQSWSEADEVPLTKLVDTQRAWGKLAIDADRKAKFEGLLIDLQRKMQNESAARRLHEALAMQVAGLSLKSKKAAEFSNDELNALAVDATHAQSSAALDAGLAQQLQQVHGVIAAEQQLRERNATGEALFASMPTPPPRPPRQERVAPPKKPREPKIEPVAEAATAAATVTEGEAAAPAAESDIAVATMDASAIEPAETTAETTA
;
A
#
# COMPACT_ATOMS: atom_id res chain seq x y z
N MET A 1 -60.58 -77.83 7.31
CA MET A 1 -60.83 -76.43 6.92
C MET A 1 -59.62 -75.59 7.34
N LEU A 2 -58.74 -75.20 6.41
CA LEU A 2 -57.52 -74.42 6.66
C LEU A 2 -57.37 -73.32 5.60
N LYS A 3 -58.39 -72.45 5.47
CA LYS A 3 -58.38 -71.30 4.54
C LYS A 3 -58.51 -69.94 5.24
N SER A 4 -58.43 -69.89 6.57
CA SER A 4 -58.78 -68.71 7.37
C SER A 4 -57.64 -68.20 8.27
N LEU A 5 -56.38 -68.27 7.83
CA LEU A 5 -55.25 -67.73 8.61
C LEU A 5 -54.55 -66.54 7.93
N PHE A 6 -54.83 -66.23 6.66
CA PHE A 6 -54.14 -65.17 5.93
C PHE A 6 -55.01 -64.50 4.87
N THR A 7 -55.97 -63.66 5.26
CA THR A 7 -56.54 -62.63 4.35
C THR A 7 -57.18 -61.48 5.14
N SER A 8 -56.49 -60.94 6.14
CA SER A 8 -56.73 -59.55 6.50
C SER A 8 -55.69 -58.72 5.75
N THR A 9 -56.17 -57.87 4.84
CA THR A 9 -55.35 -56.84 4.21
C THR A 9 -54.58 -56.10 5.32
N PRO A 10 -53.25 -55.94 5.21
CA PRO A 10 -52.46 -55.23 6.21
C PRO A 10 -53.12 -53.90 6.57
N LYS A 11 -53.12 -53.52 7.85
CA LYS A 11 -53.81 -52.30 8.30
C LYS A 11 -53.34 -51.04 7.58
N TRP A 12 -52.08 -51.01 7.15
CA TRP A 12 -51.52 -49.91 6.35
C TRP A 12 -52.08 -49.82 4.93
N GLN A 13 -52.80 -50.83 4.44
CA GLN A 13 -53.54 -50.84 3.17
C GLN A 13 -55.05 -50.64 3.38
N SER A 14 -55.51 -50.29 4.60
CA SER A 14 -56.92 -49.99 4.87
C SER A 14 -57.39 -48.82 4.00
N SER A 15 -58.66 -48.84 3.55
CA SER A 15 -59.27 -47.71 2.86
C SER A 15 -59.41 -46.48 3.79
N ASN A 16 -59.49 -46.69 5.10
CA ASN A 16 -59.56 -45.63 6.09
C ASN A 16 -58.17 -45.05 6.40
N ALA A 17 -57.99 -43.75 6.22
CA ALA A 17 -56.73 -43.06 6.48
C ALA A 17 -56.29 -43.12 7.94
N ASP A 18 -57.22 -43.09 8.90
CA ASP A 18 -56.88 -43.12 10.32
C ASP A 18 -56.34 -44.50 10.75
N ASP A 19 -56.85 -45.57 10.13
CA ASP A 19 -56.32 -46.94 10.32
C ASP A 19 -54.90 -47.05 9.76
N ARG A 20 -54.65 -46.45 8.58
CA ARG A 20 -53.31 -46.43 7.96
C ARG A 20 -52.33 -45.62 8.81
N LEU A 21 -52.75 -44.47 9.33
CA LEU A 21 -51.94 -43.62 10.22
C LEU A 21 -51.56 -44.36 11.50
N THR A 22 -52.53 -45.07 12.10
CA THR A 22 -52.28 -45.92 13.27
C THR A 22 -51.30 -47.05 12.93
N ALA A 23 -51.43 -47.64 11.74
CA ALA A 23 -50.52 -48.69 11.29
C ALA A 23 -49.08 -48.18 11.11
N VAL A 24 -48.87 -46.99 10.55
CA VAL A 24 -47.54 -46.38 10.37
C VAL A 24 -46.76 -46.31 11.68
N ALA A 25 -47.43 -45.98 12.80
CA ALA A 25 -46.79 -45.91 14.11
C ALA A 25 -46.22 -47.26 14.58
N THR A 26 -46.76 -48.37 14.08
CA THR A 26 -46.33 -49.74 14.44
C THR A 26 -45.27 -50.33 13.51
N LEU A 27 -45.05 -49.72 12.33
CA LEU A 27 -44.04 -50.19 11.38
C LEU A 27 -42.62 -49.92 11.89
N ALA A 28 -41.67 -50.79 11.54
CA ALA A 28 -40.26 -50.57 11.79
C ALA A 28 -39.72 -49.46 10.88
N ALA A 29 -38.65 -48.76 11.27
CA ALA A 29 -38.10 -47.65 10.48
C ALA A 29 -37.56 -48.07 9.11
N GLU A 30 -37.16 -49.33 8.96
CA GLU A 30 -36.68 -49.94 7.70
C GLU A 30 -37.77 -50.70 6.95
N ASP A 31 -39.04 -50.61 7.39
CA ASP A 31 -40.12 -51.34 6.76
C ASP A 31 -40.38 -50.82 5.33
N PRO A 32 -40.34 -51.66 4.29
CA PRO A 32 -40.54 -51.23 2.91
C PRO A 32 -41.93 -50.63 2.65
N ALA A 33 -42.94 -50.93 3.47
CA ALA A 33 -44.27 -50.32 3.35
C ALA A 33 -44.21 -48.79 3.57
N LEU A 34 -43.26 -48.29 4.36
CA LEU A 34 -43.07 -46.86 4.59
C LEU A 34 -42.74 -46.11 3.30
N HIS A 35 -42.04 -46.74 2.34
CA HIS A 35 -41.76 -46.11 1.05
C HIS A 35 -43.04 -45.82 0.27
N THR A 36 -43.93 -46.82 0.20
CA THR A 36 -45.21 -46.69 -0.52
C THR A 36 -46.10 -45.65 0.17
N LEU A 37 -46.20 -45.72 1.49
CA LEU A 37 -47.02 -44.80 2.29
C LEU A 37 -46.49 -43.36 2.23
N ALA A 38 -45.18 -43.15 2.21
CA ALA A 38 -44.59 -41.81 2.16
C ALA A 38 -44.70 -41.13 0.80
N THR A 39 -44.74 -41.90 -0.30
CA THR A 39 -44.65 -41.36 -1.67
C THR A 39 -45.97 -41.37 -2.43
N SER A 40 -46.88 -42.28 -2.08
CA SER A 40 -48.05 -42.59 -2.93
C SER A 40 -49.39 -42.55 -2.18
N ASP A 41 -49.41 -42.41 -0.85
CA ASP A 41 -50.67 -42.35 -0.11
C ASP A 41 -51.46 -41.08 -0.47
N ALA A 42 -52.78 -41.20 -0.63
CA ALA A 42 -53.64 -40.08 -0.95
C ALA A 42 -53.71 -39.03 0.18
N ASP A 43 -53.66 -39.48 1.44
CA ASP A 43 -53.76 -38.60 2.61
C ASP A 43 -52.36 -38.10 3.03
N ALA A 44 -52.17 -36.77 2.99
CA ALA A 44 -50.91 -36.14 3.37
C ALA A 44 -50.50 -36.42 4.82
N ARG A 45 -51.45 -36.64 5.75
CA ARG A 45 -51.14 -36.99 7.14
C ARG A 45 -50.44 -38.34 7.24
N VAL A 46 -50.86 -39.31 6.42
CA VAL A 46 -50.24 -40.64 6.35
C VAL A 46 -48.85 -40.52 5.72
N ARG A 47 -48.71 -39.74 4.64
CA ARG A 47 -47.39 -39.47 4.01
C ARG A 47 -46.41 -38.83 4.99
N THR A 48 -46.84 -37.80 5.72
CA THR A 48 -46.06 -37.10 6.75
C THR A 48 -45.64 -38.04 7.88
N ALA A 49 -46.55 -38.87 8.38
CA ALA A 49 -46.23 -39.86 9.43
C ALA A 49 -45.20 -40.88 8.93
N ALA A 50 -45.35 -41.38 7.70
CA ALA A 50 -44.42 -42.35 7.11
C ALA A 50 -43.03 -41.72 6.88
N ALA A 51 -42.96 -40.49 6.38
CA ALA A 51 -41.72 -39.74 6.21
C ALA A 51 -41.01 -39.46 7.55
N THR A 52 -41.76 -39.26 8.63
CA THR A 52 -41.18 -39.08 9.99
C THR A 52 -40.59 -40.38 10.53
N ARG A 53 -41.16 -41.53 10.16
CA ARG A 53 -40.79 -42.85 10.69
C ARG A 53 -39.61 -43.50 9.96
N THR A 54 -39.53 -43.34 8.65
CA THR A 54 -38.57 -44.04 7.80
C THR A 54 -37.11 -43.70 8.16
N ALA A 55 -36.21 -44.66 7.97
CA ALA A 55 -34.76 -44.46 7.99
C ALA A 55 -34.14 -44.49 6.57
N SER A 56 -34.94 -44.82 5.55
CA SER A 56 -34.50 -44.85 4.15
C SER A 56 -34.29 -43.44 3.59
N ILE A 57 -33.04 -43.11 3.26
CA ILE A 57 -32.68 -41.83 2.64
C ILE A 57 -33.36 -41.65 1.27
N ASP A 58 -33.53 -42.71 0.48
CA ASP A 58 -34.19 -42.61 -0.83
C ASP A 58 -35.69 -42.29 -0.70
N THR A 59 -36.33 -42.80 0.36
CA THR A 59 -37.71 -42.43 0.69
C THR A 59 -37.80 -40.96 1.10
N LEU A 60 -36.85 -40.47 1.91
CA LEU A 60 -36.80 -39.07 2.31
C LEU A 60 -36.53 -38.13 1.12
N LYS A 61 -35.64 -38.50 0.20
CA LYS A 61 -35.39 -37.76 -1.06
C LYS A 61 -36.67 -37.63 -1.89
N ALA A 62 -37.44 -38.71 -2.04
CA ALA A 62 -38.72 -38.65 -2.75
C ALA A 62 -39.72 -37.72 -2.04
N ALA A 63 -39.86 -37.86 -0.71
CA ALA A 63 -40.77 -37.05 0.10
C ALA A 63 -40.40 -35.55 0.15
N LEU A 64 -39.14 -35.18 -0.08
CA LEU A 64 -38.74 -33.77 -0.23
C LEU A 64 -39.35 -33.08 -1.45
N THR A 65 -39.81 -33.84 -2.45
CA THR A 65 -40.45 -33.31 -3.66
C THR A 65 -41.98 -33.36 -3.60
N ASP A 66 -42.55 -33.76 -2.45
CA ASP A 66 -44.00 -33.82 -2.27
C ASP A 66 -44.65 -32.46 -2.47
N ALA A 67 -45.87 -32.44 -3.00
CA ALA A 67 -46.65 -31.22 -3.18
C ALA A 67 -47.02 -30.56 -1.84
N ASP A 68 -47.22 -31.36 -0.79
CA ASP A 68 -47.59 -30.91 0.53
C ASP A 68 -46.37 -30.46 1.35
N ALA A 69 -46.43 -29.23 1.88
CA ALA A 69 -45.34 -28.65 2.65
C ALA A 69 -45.06 -29.38 3.98
N SER A 70 -46.08 -29.99 4.59
CA SER A 70 -45.92 -30.74 5.84
C SER A 70 -45.11 -32.02 5.62
N VAL A 71 -45.32 -32.71 4.49
CA VAL A 71 -44.56 -33.90 4.10
C VAL A 71 -43.09 -33.52 3.86
N ARG A 72 -42.84 -32.45 3.08
CA ARG A 72 -41.47 -31.95 2.86
C ARG A 72 -40.76 -31.57 4.16
N THR A 73 -41.48 -30.95 5.09
CA THR A 73 -40.94 -30.53 6.40
C THR A 73 -40.60 -31.74 7.27
N ALA A 74 -41.47 -32.75 7.29
CA ALA A 74 -41.21 -34.00 8.01
C ALA A 74 -40.01 -34.74 7.44
N ALA A 75 -39.93 -34.85 6.10
CA ALA A 75 -38.80 -35.48 5.42
C ALA A 75 -37.47 -34.75 5.72
N THR A 76 -37.47 -33.42 5.68
CA THR A 76 -36.30 -32.59 6.01
C THR A 76 -35.85 -32.82 7.45
N SER A 77 -36.78 -32.73 8.41
CA SER A 77 -36.49 -32.91 9.83
C SER A 77 -35.96 -34.31 10.13
N ARG A 78 -36.56 -35.33 9.52
CA ARG A 78 -36.14 -36.72 9.70
C ARG A 78 -34.75 -36.96 9.11
N TRP A 79 -34.49 -36.47 7.90
CA TRP A 79 -33.16 -36.60 7.28
C TRP A 79 -32.12 -35.85 8.12
N ALA A 80 -32.41 -34.64 8.56
CA ALA A 80 -31.50 -33.89 9.43
C ALA A 80 -31.15 -34.64 10.71
N ALA A 81 -32.14 -35.25 11.38
CA ALA A 81 -31.92 -36.05 12.58
C ALA A 81 -31.05 -37.30 12.32
N LEU A 82 -31.17 -37.92 11.15
CA LEU A 82 -30.31 -39.05 10.76
C LEU A 82 -28.88 -38.60 10.39
N ALA A 83 -28.75 -37.42 9.79
CA ALA A 83 -27.46 -36.89 9.35
C ALA A 83 -26.63 -36.30 10.52
N SER A 84 -27.28 -35.74 11.55
CA SER A 84 -26.60 -35.03 12.63
C SER A 84 -25.69 -35.91 13.50
N SER A 85 -25.87 -37.23 13.48
CA SER A 85 -25.04 -38.17 14.26
C SER A 85 -23.70 -38.53 13.59
N SER A 86 -23.44 -38.04 12.38
CA SER A 86 -22.24 -38.36 11.60
C SER A 86 -21.60 -37.11 10.99
N ALA A 87 -20.38 -37.28 10.48
CA ALA A 87 -19.76 -36.27 9.62
C ALA A 87 -20.66 -35.96 8.41
N PRO A 88 -20.64 -34.72 7.89
CA PRO A 88 -21.46 -34.35 6.75
C PRO A 88 -21.09 -35.17 5.52
N ALA A 89 -22.09 -35.81 4.92
CA ALA A 89 -21.93 -36.49 3.64
C ALA A 89 -21.95 -35.50 2.47
N ASP A 90 -21.28 -35.84 1.38
CA ASP A 90 -21.34 -35.06 0.15
C ASP A 90 -22.74 -35.06 -0.47
N GLY A 91 -23.11 -33.94 -1.09
CA GLY A 91 -24.37 -33.83 -1.84
C GLY A 91 -25.63 -33.72 -0.99
N LEU A 92 -25.52 -33.38 0.30
CA LEU A 92 -26.69 -33.08 1.13
C LEU A 92 -27.48 -31.88 0.58
N PRO A 93 -28.82 -31.96 0.53
CA PRO A 93 -29.63 -30.82 0.14
C PRO A 93 -29.49 -29.64 1.11
N LEU A 94 -29.53 -28.41 0.58
CA LEU A 94 -29.43 -27.18 1.37
C LEU A 94 -30.41 -27.17 2.56
N VAL A 95 -31.65 -27.59 2.34
CA VAL A 95 -32.69 -27.64 3.39
C VAL A 95 -32.32 -28.58 4.54
N VAL A 96 -31.61 -29.67 4.26
CA VAL A 96 -31.14 -30.62 5.28
C VAL A 96 -29.96 -30.03 6.02
N ILE A 97 -29.00 -29.42 5.32
CA ILE A 97 -27.85 -28.74 5.94
C ILE A 97 -28.32 -27.63 6.89
N ALA A 98 -29.26 -26.79 6.43
CA ALA A 98 -29.88 -25.74 7.22
C ALA A 98 -30.61 -26.30 8.46
N ALA A 99 -31.27 -27.45 8.33
CA ALA A 99 -31.98 -28.10 9.42
C ALA A 99 -31.06 -28.85 10.40
N VAL A 100 -29.86 -29.29 10.00
CA VAL A 100 -28.86 -29.91 10.88
C VAL A 100 -28.11 -28.86 11.70
N LEU A 101 -27.80 -27.71 11.09
CA LEU A 101 -26.92 -26.71 11.70
C LEU A 101 -27.45 -26.19 13.04
N ARG A 102 -26.62 -26.32 14.08
CA ARG A 102 -26.82 -25.84 15.45
C ARG A 102 -25.56 -25.10 15.93
N ASP A 103 -25.68 -24.36 17.03
CA ASP A 103 -24.55 -23.57 17.56
C ASP A 103 -23.38 -24.46 18.00
N ASP A 104 -23.68 -25.67 18.49
CA ASP A 104 -22.77 -26.72 18.92
C ASP A 104 -22.35 -27.68 17.79
N SER A 105 -22.79 -27.43 16.55
CA SER A 105 -22.37 -28.24 15.40
C SER A 105 -20.86 -28.23 15.20
N SER A 106 -20.33 -29.34 14.71
CA SER A 106 -18.91 -29.49 14.41
C SER A 106 -18.41 -28.46 13.39
N ALA A 107 -17.09 -28.21 13.38
CA ALA A 107 -16.46 -27.31 12.43
C ALA A 107 -16.72 -27.73 10.97
N GLU A 108 -16.84 -29.04 10.69
CA GLU A 108 -17.13 -29.58 9.35
C GLU A 108 -18.53 -29.17 8.88
N TRP A 109 -19.54 -29.28 9.76
CA TRP A 109 -20.91 -28.85 9.46
C TRP A 109 -21.00 -27.34 9.26
N LYS A 110 -20.30 -26.55 10.09
CA LYS A 110 -20.21 -25.08 9.93
C LYS A 110 -19.54 -24.72 8.61
N ALA A 111 -18.43 -25.35 8.26
CA ALA A 111 -17.73 -25.13 7.00
C ALA A 111 -18.59 -25.51 5.78
N LEU A 112 -19.33 -26.62 5.85
CA LEU A 112 -20.27 -27.00 4.79
C LEU A 112 -21.40 -25.99 4.64
N ALA A 113 -21.98 -25.52 5.76
CA ALA A 113 -23.01 -24.49 5.75
C ALA A 113 -22.51 -23.20 5.09
N THR A 114 -21.31 -22.73 5.44
CA THR A 114 -20.69 -21.55 4.82
C THR A 114 -20.51 -21.72 3.32
N ARG A 115 -20.01 -22.88 2.85
CA ARG A 115 -19.87 -23.15 1.41
C ARG A 115 -21.22 -23.18 0.70
N THR A 116 -22.21 -23.80 1.32
CA THR A 116 -23.58 -23.90 0.77
C THR A 116 -24.23 -22.52 0.67
N ALA A 117 -24.08 -21.70 1.70
CA ALA A 117 -24.59 -20.33 1.73
C ALA A 117 -23.89 -19.42 0.72
N ALA A 118 -22.58 -19.61 0.50
CA ALA A 118 -21.83 -18.87 -0.52
C ALA A 118 -22.24 -19.27 -1.95
N ALA A 119 -22.62 -20.54 -2.16
CA ALA A 119 -23.07 -21.02 -3.47
C ALA A 119 -24.46 -20.48 -3.85
N ASP A 120 -25.40 -20.41 -2.89
CA ASP A 120 -26.73 -19.82 -3.10
C ASP A 120 -27.23 -19.11 -1.83
N LEU A 121 -26.84 -17.84 -1.72
CA LEU A 121 -27.22 -17.00 -0.58
C LEU A 121 -28.74 -16.80 -0.51
N SER A 122 -29.41 -16.65 -1.66
CA SER A 122 -30.86 -16.42 -1.70
C SER A 122 -31.63 -17.60 -1.11
N ALA A 123 -31.29 -18.83 -1.52
CA ALA A 123 -31.89 -20.04 -0.97
C ALA A 123 -31.53 -20.24 0.51
N TRP A 124 -30.29 -19.92 0.90
CA TRP A 124 -29.86 -20.00 2.30
C TRP A 124 -30.67 -19.09 3.23
N LEU A 125 -30.88 -17.83 2.84
CA LEU A 125 -31.67 -16.88 3.61
C LEU A 125 -33.14 -17.28 3.72
N ALA A 126 -33.69 -17.92 2.68
CA ALA A 126 -35.06 -18.45 2.67
C ALA A 126 -35.23 -19.76 3.49
N SER A 127 -34.13 -20.43 3.85
CA SER A 127 -34.16 -21.71 4.55
C SER A 127 -34.51 -21.59 6.04
N THR A 128 -34.58 -22.73 6.72
CA THR A 128 -34.75 -22.82 8.18
C THR A 128 -33.45 -22.65 8.97
N ALA A 129 -32.35 -22.25 8.31
CA ALA A 129 -31.06 -22.03 8.98
C ALA A 129 -31.19 -21.04 10.13
N MET A 130 -30.35 -21.20 11.15
CA MET A 130 -30.36 -20.33 12.32
C MET A 130 -30.07 -18.87 11.92
N PRO A 131 -30.70 -17.87 12.60
CA PRO A 131 -30.49 -16.46 12.30
C PRO A 131 -29.02 -16.03 12.32
N ALA A 132 -28.21 -16.56 13.25
CA ALA A 132 -26.78 -16.27 13.34
C ALA A 132 -26.04 -16.66 12.05
N SER A 133 -26.25 -17.89 11.58
CA SER A 133 -25.62 -18.38 10.35
C SER A 133 -26.09 -17.62 9.10
N LYS A 134 -27.36 -17.19 9.05
CA LYS A 134 -27.85 -16.32 7.97
C LYS A 134 -27.12 -14.98 7.93
N LEU A 135 -26.88 -14.37 9.09
CA LEU A 135 -26.16 -13.10 9.18
C LEU A 135 -24.67 -13.25 8.85
N GLU A 136 -24.05 -14.36 9.26
CA GLU A 136 -22.68 -14.69 8.86
C GLU A 136 -22.56 -14.84 7.34
N ALA A 137 -23.51 -15.50 6.70
CA ALA A 137 -23.54 -15.64 5.25
C ALA A 137 -23.66 -14.27 4.54
N VAL A 138 -24.50 -13.36 5.05
CA VAL A 138 -24.59 -11.97 4.55
C VAL A 138 -23.25 -11.25 4.70
N ASN A 139 -22.62 -11.34 5.88
CA ASN A 139 -21.34 -10.69 6.15
C ASN A 139 -20.19 -11.24 5.29
N ALA A 140 -20.22 -12.53 4.97
CA ALA A 140 -19.23 -13.17 4.12
C ALA A 140 -19.40 -12.81 2.63
N SER A 141 -20.62 -12.44 2.21
CA SER A 141 -20.89 -12.06 0.83
C SER A 141 -20.16 -10.79 0.42
N THR A 142 -19.73 -10.77 -0.85
CA THR A 142 -19.06 -9.64 -1.52
C THR A 142 -19.81 -9.15 -2.76
N ASP A 143 -20.86 -9.86 -3.19
CA ASP A 143 -21.68 -9.47 -4.35
C ASP A 143 -22.68 -8.38 -3.93
N VAL A 144 -22.36 -7.13 -4.28
CA VAL A 144 -23.16 -5.95 -3.96
C VAL A 144 -24.55 -6.01 -4.62
N ALA A 145 -24.63 -6.43 -5.88
CA ALA A 145 -25.89 -6.45 -6.62
C ALA A 145 -26.86 -7.50 -6.04
N LEU A 146 -26.33 -8.67 -5.67
CA LEU A 146 -27.11 -9.68 -4.98
C LEU A 146 -27.58 -9.19 -3.61
N LEU A 147 -26.70 -8.56 -2.83
CA LEU A 147 -27.05 -8.03 -1.51
C LEU A 147 -28.12 -6.94 -1.56
N ASP A 148 -28.09 -6.05 -2.56
CA ASP A 148 -29.15 -5.06 -2.77
C ASP A 148 -30.50 -5.71 -3.10
N LYS A 149 -30.50 -6.73 -3.96
CA LYS A 149 -31.71 -7.52 -4.24
C LYS A 149 -32.24 -8.21 -2.99
N MET A 150 -31.36 -8.80 -2.18
CA MET A 150 -31.74 -9.43 -0.92
C MET A 150 -32.25 -8.42 0.11
N HIS A 151 -31.65 -7.22 0.18
CA HIS A 151 -32.16 -6.14 1.01
C HIS A 151 -33.62 -5.82 0.68
N LEU A 152 -33.93 -5.57 -0.60
CA LEU A 152 -35.28 -5.26 -1.04
C LEU A 152 -36.28 -6.38 -0.75
N GLN A 153 -35.85 -7.63 -0.93
CA GLN A 153 -36.69 -8.80 -0.64
C GLN A 153 -36.98 -8.93 0.86
N TRP A 154 -35.97 -8.79 1.71
CA TRP A 154 -36.10 -9.08 3.14
C TRP A 154 -36.53 -7.89 3.99
N ARG A 155 -36.45 -6.64 3.49
CA ARG A 155 -36.76 -5.43 4.27
C ARG A 155 -38.10 -5.50 5.00
N ASP A 156 -39.12 -6.03 4.33
CA ASP A 156 -40.49 -6.08 4.84
C ASP A 156 -40.85 -7.45 5.45
N HIS A 157 -40.05 -8.49 5.22
CA HIS A 157 -40.24 -9.85 5.76
C HIS A 157 -39.44 -10.11 7.04
N ASP A 158 -38.17 -9.68 7.07
CA ASP A 158 -37.27 -9.74 8.22
C ASP A 158 -36.39 -8.49 8.24
N LYS A 159 -36.76 -7.52 9.08
CA LYS A 159 -36.05 -6.24 9.20
C LYS A 159 -34.57 -6.41 9.57
N ARG A 160 -34.21 -7.46 10.32
CA ARG A 160 -32.83 -7.69 10.76
C ARG A 160 -31.98 -8.16 9.57
N LEU A 161 -32.48 -9.09 8.78
CA LEU A 161 -31.80 -9.55 7.56
C LEU A 161 -31.74 -8.44 6.50
N GLY A 162 -32.85 -7.74 6.29
CA GLY A 162 -32.90 -6.60 5.36
C GLY A 162 -31.89 -5.52 5.73
N LYS A 163 -31.80 -5.15 7.02
CA LYS A 163 -30.78 -4.20 7.51
C LYS A 163 -29.36 -4.73 7.32
N ALA A 164 -29.09 -5.99 7.67
CA ALA A 164 -27.76 -6.58 7.53
C ALA A 164 -27.27 -6.57 6.07
N CYS A 165 -28.14 -6.85 5.11
CA CYS A 165 -27.80 -6.76 3.69
C CYS A 165 -27.43 -5.33 3.28
N HIS A 166 -28.23 -4.34 3.71
CA HIS A 166 -27.97 -2.93 3.42
C HIS A 166 -26.68 -2.42 4.06
N ASP A 167 -26.47 -2.70 5.35
CA ASP A 167 -25.27 -2.30 6.08
C ASP A 167 -24.02 -2.92 5.43
N ARG A 168 -24.13 -4.17 4.95
CA ARG A 168 -23.05 -4.84 4.22
C ARG A 168 -22.76 -4.17 2.87
N VAL A 169 -23.78 -3.78 2.12
CA VAL A 169 -23.62 -3.01 0.86
C VAL A 169 -22.90 -1.70 1.12
N LEU A 170 -23.33 -0.94 2.12
CA LEU A 170 -22.68 0.33 2.49
C LEU A 170 -21.22 0.10 2.91
N ALA A 171 -20.95 -0.96 3.68
CA ALA A 171 -19.59 -1.31 4.07
C ALA A 171 -18.71 -1.63 2.85
N LEU A 172 -19.20 -2.42 1.89
CA LEU A 172 -18.48 -2.74 0.66
C LEU A 172 -18.22 -1.49 -0.20
N GLN A 173 -19.24 -0.65 -0.41
CA GLN A 173 -19.10 0.59 -1.18
C GLN A 173 -18.11 1.56 -0.52
N SER A 174 -18.13 1.67 0.81
CA SER A 174 -17.18 2.52 1.55
C SER A 174 -15.75 2.00 1.40
N ARG A 175 -15.54 0.69 1.45
CA ARG A 175 -14.24 0.05 1.22
C ARG A 175 -13.75 0.26 -0.21
N ASP A 176 -14.62 0.11 -1.20
CA ASP A 176 -14.27 0.31 -2.61
C ASP A 176 -13.91 1.77 -2.89
N LYS A 177 -14.62 2.72 -2.26
CA LYS A 177 -14.27 4.15 -2.31
C LYS A 177 -12.87 4.42 -1.71
N VAL A 178 -12.57 3.85 -0.54
CA VAL A 178 -11.24 3.97 0.09
C VAL A 178 -10.15 3.38 -0.81
N ALA A 179 -10.42 2.24 -1.46
CA ALA A 179 -9.49 1.62 -2.40
C ALA A 179 -9.26 2.50 -3.64
N GLN A 180 -10.32 3.10 -4.20
CA GLN A 180 -10.21 4.04 -5.32
C GLN A 180 -9.43 5.30 -4.94
N GLU A 181 -9.69 5.87 -3.76
CA GLU A 181 -8.93 7.01 -3.25
C GLU A 181 -7.45 6.66 -3.09
N ALA A 182 -7.12 5.48 -2.56
CA ALA A 182 -5.75 5.00 -2.48
C ALA A 182 -5.10 4.84 -3.87
N ASP A 183 -5.81 4.27 -4.85
CA ASP A 183 -5.31 4.11 -6.21
C ASP A 183 -5.05 5.46 -6.91
N VAL A 184 -5.88 6.48 -6.65
CA VAL A 184 -5.66 7.85 -7.14
C VAL A 184 -4.40 8.46 -6.52
N LEU A 185 -4.19 8.31 -5.22
CA LEU A 185 -2.99 8.84 -4.55
C LEU A 185 -1.71 8.12 -5.03
N LEU A 186 -1.78 6.80 -5.26
CA LEU A 186 -0.69 6.03 -5.87
C LEU A 186 -0.36 6.53 -7.27
N ALA A 187 -1.38 6.76 -8.11
CA ALA A 187 -1.19 7.27 -9.46
C ALA A 187 -0.57 8.68 -9.45
N GLN A 188 -0.97 9.54 -8.50
CA GLN A 188 -0.35 10.87 -8.33
C GLN A 188 1.14 10.76 -7.98
N LEU A 189 1.50 9.91 -7.02
CA LEU A 189 2.90 9.66 -6.67
C LEU A 189 3.72 9.11 -7.82
N GLN A 190 3.15 8.16 -8.55
CA GLN A 190 3.81 7.59 -9.73
C GLN A 190 4.06 8.67 -10.78
N SER A 191 3.09 9.58 -11.02
CA SER A 191 3.28 10.69 -11.96
C SER A 191 4.43 11.62 -11.56
N TRP A 192 4.65 11.82 -10.25
CA TRP A 192 5.78 12.64 -9.76
C TRP A 192 7.12 11.92 -9.82
N SER A 193 7.13 10.59 -9.73
CA SER A 193 8.35 9.82 -9.94
C SER A 193 8.90 10.01 -11.36
N GLU A 194 8.00 10.14 -12.34
CA GLU A 194 8.30 10.34 -13.76
C GLU A 194 8.53 11.82 -14.13
N ALA A 195 7.95 12.77 -13.39
CA ALA A 195 8.07 14.21 -13.66
C ALA A 195 9.41 14.80 -13.22
N ASP A 196 9.90 15.83 -13.92
CA ASP A 196 11.18 16.50 -13.61
C ASP A 196 11.15 17.29 -12.28
N GLU A 197 9.97 17.75 -11.86
CA GLU A 197 9.81 18.49 -10.60
C GLU A 197 8.73 17.87 -9.71
N VAL A 198 9.06 17.77 -8.42
CA VAL A 198 8.14 17.24 -7.40
C VAL A 198 7.45 18.39 -6.66
N PRO A 199 6.11 18.49 -6.70
CA PRO A 199 5.38 19.51 -5.95
C PRO A 199 5.31 19.16 -4.46
N LEU A 200 6.28 19.65 -3.68
CA LEU A 200 6.46 19.38 -2.25
C LEU A 200 5.20 19.54 -1.39
N THR A 201 4.41 20.60 -1.62
CA THR A 201 3.17 20.84 -0.87
C THR A 201 2.14 19.74 -1.13
N LYS A 202 1.94 19.38 -2.41
CA LYS A 202 1.04 18.30 -2.81
C LYS A 202 1.52 16.94 -2.32
N LEU A 203 2.83 16.73 -2.24
CA LEU A 203 3.42 15.50 -1.69
C LEU A 203 3.05 15.32 -0.22
N VAL A 204 3.19 16.37 0.60
CA VAL A 204 2.81 16.32 2.02
C VAL A 204 1.30 16.11 2.18
N ASP A 205 0.48 16.78 1.37
CA ASP A 205 -0.97 16.59 1.40
C ASP A 205 -1.37 15.16 1.02
N THR A 206 -0.69 14.56 0.04
CA THR A 206 -0.89 13.17 -0.39
C THR A 206 -0.50 12.18 0.70
N GLN A 207 0.63 12.39 1.38
CA GLN A 207 1.03 11.58 2.54
C GLN A 207 0.02 11.69 3.69
N ARG A 208 -0.47 12.90 3.97
CA ARG A 208 -1.51 13.12 4.99
C ARG A 208 -2.83 12.46 4.62
N ALA A 209 -3.24 12.53 3.35
CA ALA A 209 -4.44 11.88 2.86
C ALA A 209 -4.31 10.35 2.96
N TRP A 210 -3.17 9.81 2.54
CA TRP A 210 -2.83 8.39 2.64
C TRP A 210 -2.94 7.85 4.06
N GLY A 211 -2.37 8.59 5.04
CA GLY A 211 -2.40 8.20 6.45
C GLY A 211 -3.80 8.12 7.09
N LYS A 212 -4.83 8.65 6.43
CA LYS A 212 -6.23 8.57 6.89
C LYS A 212 -6.98 7.35 6.35
N LEU A 213 -6.45 6.71 5.32
CA LEU A 213 -7.11 5.61 4.64
C LEU A 213 -6.76 4.28 5.31
N ALA A 214 -7.74 3.38 5.41
CA ALA A 214 -7.52 2.00 5.81
C ALA A 214 -7.17 1.18 4.55
N ILE A 215 -5.87 0.97 4.32
CA ILE A 215 -5.33 0.42 3.08
C ILE A 215 -4.77 -0.99 3.31
N ASP A 216 -4.84 -1.85 2.29
CA ASP A 216 -4.20 -3.16 2.29
C ASP A 216 -2.66 -3.10 2.25
N ALA A 217 -2.03 -4.22 2.61
CA ALA A 217 -0.59 -4.31 2.71
C ALA A 217 0.14 -4.08 1.37
N ASP A 218 -0.45 -4.51 0.25
CA ASP A 218 0.19 -4.42 -1.07
C ASP A 218 0.27 -2.97 -1.55
N ARG A 219 -0.85 -2.24 -1.44
CA ARG A 219 -0.90 -0.80 -1.74
C ARG A 219 0.01 0.00 -0.81
N LYS A 220 0.05 -0.35 0.48
CA LYS A 220 0.97 0.24 1.46
C LYS A 220 2.43 0.10 1.02
N ALA A 221 2.85 -1.12 0.67
CA ALA A 221 4.21 -1.37 0.21
C ALA A 221 4.56 -0.60 -1.07
N LYS A 222 3.63 -0.52 -2.03
CA LYS A 222 3.82 0.27 -3.27
C LYS A 222 4.00 1.76 -2.98
N PHE A 223 3.17 2.32 -2.10
CA PHE A 223 3.25 3.74 -1.74
C PHE A 223 4.57 4.07 -1.02
N GLU A 224 4.98 3.23 -0.08
CA GLU A 224 6.25 3.38 0.63
C GLU A 224 7.45 3.28 -0.32
N GLY A 225 7.42 2.33 -1.25
CA GLY A 225 8.43 2.20 -2.30
C GLY A 225 8.55 3.45 -3.17
N LEU A 226 7.42 3.95 -3.70
CA LEU A 226 7.38 5.18 -4.50
C LEU A 226 7.90 6.39 -3.71
N LEU A 227 7.57 6.49 -2.43
CA LEU A 227 8.07 7.57 -1.57
C LEU A 227 9.59 7.52 -1.39
N ILE A 228 10.16 6.34 -1.17
CA ILE A 228 11.61 6.18 -1.01
C ILE A 228 12.32 6.56 -2.31
N ASP A 229 11.80 6.13 -3.45
CA ASP A 229 12.36 6.45 -4.76
C ASP A 229 12.30 7.95 -5.05
N LEU A 230 11.16 8.59 -4.72
CA LEU A 230 10.99 10.03 -4.86
C LEU A 230 11.96 10.82 -3.96
N GLN A 231 12.11 10.40 -2.70
CA GLN A 231 13.07 11.01 -1.77
C GLN A 231 14.51 10.89 -2.27
N ARG A 232 14.88 9.72 -2.79
CA ARG A 232 16.21 9.49 -3.39
C ARG A 232 16.43 10.38 -4.60
N LYS A 233 15.44 10.49 -5.50
CA LYS A 233 15.49 11.37 -6.67
C LYS A 233 15.72 12.83 -6.26
N MET A 234 14.95 13.32 -5.30
CA MET A 234 15.11 14.70 -4.80
C MET A 234 16.46 14.94 -4.12
N GLN A 235 16.96 13.96 -3.37
CA GLN A 235 18.30 14.04 -2.78
C GLN A 235 19.38 14.13 -3.87
N ASN A 236 19.29 13.29 -4.90
CA ASN A 236 20.20 13.29 -6.04
C ASN A 236 20.15 14.61 -6.81
N GLU A 237 18.95 15.16 -7.07
CA GLU A 237 18.79 16.47 -7.69
C GLU A 237 19.37 17.58 -6.83
N SER A 238 19.15 17.57 -5.52
CA SER A 238 19.71 18.58 -4.62
C SER A 238 21.24 18.51 -4.55
N ALA A 239 21.81 17.30 -4.56
CA ALA A 239 23.25 17.08 -4.57
C ALA A 239 23.85 17.54 -5.91
N ALA A 240 23.19 17.22 -7.04
CA ALA A 240 23.56 17.69 -8.36
C ALA A 240 23.53 19.22 -8.43
N ARG A 241 22.45 19.87 -7.96
CA ARG A 241 22.34 21.34 -7.93
C ARG A 241 23.44 21.99 -7.09
N ARG A 242 23.78 21.44 -5.91
CA ARG A 242 24.89 21.95 -5.07
C ARG A 242 26.25 21.79 -5.74
N LEU A 243 26.51 20.63 -6.37
CA LEU A 243 27.74 20.39 -7.12
C LEU A 243 27.84 21.38 -8.29
N HIS A 244 26.73 21.57 -9.01
CA HIS A 244 26.64 22.50 -10.11
C HIS A 244 26.88 23.95 -9.66
N GLU A 245 26.30 24.39 -8.55
CA GLU A 245 26.52 25.73 -7.98
C GLU A 245 27.98 25.93 -7.52
N ALA A 246 28.56 24.93 -6.84
CA ALA A 246 29.95 24.98 -6.40
C ALA A 246 30.93 25.07 -7.59
N LEU A 247 30.70 24.25 -8.63
CA LEU A 247 31.46 24.34 -9.87
C LEU A 247 31.29 25.71 -10.51
N ALA A 248 30.06 26.22 -10.65
CA ALA A 248 29.81 27.55 -11.21
C ALA A 248 30.54 28.65 -10.43
N MET A 249 30.62 28.59 -9.11
CA MET A 249 31.40 29.54 -8.29
C MET A 249 32.91 29.42 -8.51
N GLN A 250 33.46 28.20 -8.51
CA GLN A 250 34.89 27.96 -8.77
C GLN A 250 35.28 28.42 -10.18
N VAL A 251 34.39 28.17 -11.13
CA VAL A 251 34.50 28.54 -12.54
C VAL A 251 34.36 30.05 -12.75
N ALA A 252 33.42 30.73 -12.09
CA ALA A 252 33.35 32.18 -12.08
C ALA A 252 34.63 32.80 -11.48
N GLY A 253 35.21 32.16 -10.47
CA GLY A 253 36.50 32.51 -9.89
C GLY A 253 37.69 32.38 -10.85
N LEU A 254 37.65 31.40 -11.77
CA LEU A 254 38.64 31.19 -12.84
C LEU A 254 38.43 32.16 -14.02
N SER A 255 37.18 32.38 -14.43
CA SER A 255 36.77 33.25 -15.54
C SER A 255 37.04 34.74 -15.24
N LEU A 256 36.73 35.21 -14.03
CA LEU A 256 36.91 36.62 -13.64
C LEU A 256 38.38 37.03 -13.43
N LYS A 257 39.31 36.06 -13.39
CA LYS A 257 40.75 36.31 -13.16
C LYS A 257 41.59 35.27 -13.92
N SER A 258 41.94 35.54 -15.18
CA SER A 258 42.85 34.69 -15.98
C SER A 258 44.18 34.37 -15.29
N LYS A 259 44.67 35.25 -14.40
CA LYS A 259 45.86 34.99 -13.56
C LYS A 259 45.69 33.82 -12.58
N LYS A 260 44.47 33.52 -12.14
CA LYS A 260 44.22 32.47 -11.15
C LYS A 260 44.25 31.06 -11.76
N ALA A 261 43.93 30.91 -13.04
CA ALA A 261 44.05 29.64 -13.76
C ALA A 261 45.52 29.18 -13.92
N ALA A 262 46.47 30.12 -13.92
CA ALA A 262 47.90 29.84 -13.93
C ALA A 262 48.43 29.34 -12.56
N GLU A 263 47.70 29.62 -11.46
CA GLU A 263 48.05 29.22 -10.09
C GLU A 263 47.62 27.77 -9.77
N PHE A 264 46.70 27.20 -10.54
CA PHE A 264 46.30 25.79 -10.41
C PHE A 264 47.34 24.86 -11.01
N SER A 265 47.64 23.78 -10.28
CA SER A 265 48.46 22.68 -10.77
C SER A 265 47.76 21.90 -11.88
N ASN A 266 48.52 21.14 -12.66
CA ASN A 266 47.97 20.38 -13.79
C ASN A 266 47.00 19.28 -13.31
N ASP A 267 47.24 18.72 -12.12
CA ASP A 267 46.39 17.71 -11.50
C ASP A 267 45.04 18.30 -11.04
N GLU A 268 45.05 19.52 -10.49
CA GLU A 268 43.81 20.21 -10.10
C GLU A 268 42.96 20.61 -11.31
N LEU A 269 43.58 21.01 -12.42
CA LEU A 269 42.87 21.32 -13.66
C LEU A 269 42.27 20.07 -14.31
N ASN A 270 42.97 18.94 -14.27
CA ASN A 270 42.42 17.66 -14.74
C ASN A 270 41.27 17.16 -13.86
N ALA A 271 41.39 17.28 -12.54
CA ALA A 271 40.29 16.96 -11.62
C ALA A 271 39.05 17.83 -11.91
N LEU A 272 39.26 19.13 -12.11
CA LEU A 272 38.18 20.06 -12.44
C LEU A 272 37.49 19.74 -13.78
N ALA A 273 38.26 19.32 -14.79
CA ALA A 273 37.72 18.92 -16.08
C ALA A 273 36.88 17.62 -15.96
N VAL A 274 37.32 16.67 -15.14
CA VAL A 274 36.57 15.44 -14.85
C VAL A 274 35.26 15.75 -14.10
N ASP A 275 35.32 16.62 -13.08
CA ASP A 275 34.13 17.04 -12.32
C ASP A 275 33.14 17.83 -13.18
N ALA A 276 33.64 18.70 -14.08
CA ALA A 276 32.81 19.43 -15.03
C ALA A 276 32.15 18.51 -16.07
N THR A 277 32.86 17.47 -16.54
CA THR A 277 32.31 16.46 -17.45
C THR A 277 31.22 15.64 -16.77
N HIS A 278 31.46 15.24 -15.52
CA HIS A 278 30.48 14.52 -14.70
C HIS A 278 29.23 15.38 -14.45
N ALA A 279 29.41 16.68 -14.17
CA ALA A 279 28.31 17.64 -14.06
C ALA A 279 27.53 17.79 -15.38
N GLN A 280 28.20 17.93 -16.53
CA GLN A 280 27.56 18.03 -17.86
C GLN A 280 26.69 16.83 -18.22
N SER A 281 27.05 15.64 -17.74
CA SER A 281 26.27 14.42 -17.95
C SER A 281 25.03 14.29 -17.04
N SER A 282 24.87 15.20 -16.08
CA SER A 282 23.74 15.19 -15.14
C SER A 282 22.45 15.67 -15.82
N ALA A 283 21.39 14.86 -15.72
CA ALA A 283 20.06 15.20 -16.21
C ALA A 283 19.41 16.39 -15.47
N ALA A 284 19.95 16.80 -14.31
CA ALA A 284 19.43 17.89 -13.50
C ALA A 284 20.02 19.28 -13.87
N LEU A 285 20.65 19.40 -15.04
CA LEU A 285 21.26 20.66 -15.51
C LEU A 285 20.21 21.59 -16.12
N ASP A 286 20.13 22.81 -15.59
CA ASP A 286 19.44 23.91 -16.25
C ASP A 286 20.21 24.36 -17.51
N ALA A 287 19.49 24.74 -18.56
CA ALA A 287 20.04 25.08 -19.87
C ALA A 287 21.03 26.26 -19.81
N GLY A 288 20.78 27.25 -18.97
CA GLY A 288 21.68 28.39 -18.78
C GLY A 288 23.01 27.99 -18.12
N LEU A 289 22.95 27.08 -17.15
CA LEU A 289 24.13 26.61 -16.43
C LEU A 289 24.95 25.61 -17.26
N ALA A 290 24.28 24.75 -18.03
CA ALA A 290 24.92 23.88 -19.00
C ALA A 290 25.75 24.69 -20.01
N GLN A 291 25.22 25.83 -20.48
CA GLN A 291 25.94 26.73 -21.38
C GLN A 291 27.17 27.37 -20.73
N GLN A 292 27.10 27.74 -19.43
CA GLN A 292 28.26 28.24 -18.68
C GLN A 292 29.34 27.16 -18.50
N LEU A 293 28.96 25.93 -18.15
CA LEU A 293 29.89 24.80 -18.06
C LEU A 293 30.54 24.48 -19.42
N GLN A 294 29.79 24.55 -20.51
CA GLN A 294 30.30 24.34 -21.88
C GLN A 294 31.37 25.38 -22.26
N GLN A 295 31.11 26.67 -22.00
CA GLN A 295 32.08 27.74 -22.29
C GLN A 295 33.39 27.52 -21.54
N VAL A 296 33.30 26.98 -20.33
CA VAL A 296 34.44 26.80 -19.44
C VAL A 296 35.23 25.55 -19.75
N HIS A 297 34.58 24.46 -20.18
CA HIS A 297 35.26 23.35 -20.84
C HIS A 297 36.15 23.85 -21.98
N GLY A 298 35.66 24.83 -22.76
CA GLY A 298 36.45 25.51 -23.78
C GLY A 298 37.67 26.26 -23.24
N VAL A 299 37.52 26.96 -22.10
CA VAL A 299 38.63 27.70 -21.46
C VAL A 299 39.68 26.76 -20.86
N ILE A 300 39.28 25.70 -20.16
CA ILE A 300 40.20 24.71 -19.58
C ILE A 300 40.96 23.99 -20.70
N ALA A 301 40.27 23.56 -21.76
CA ALA A 301 40.91 22.92 -22.90
C ALA A 301 41.91 23.84 -23.62
N ALA A 302 41.57 25.12 -23.78
CA ALA A 302 42.47 26.11 -24.37
C ALA A 302 43.75 26.33 -23.53
N GLU A 303 43.62 26.35 -22.21
CA GLU A 303 44.76 26.52 -21.29
C GLU A 303 45.65 25.26 -21.22
N GLN A 304 45.06 24.07 -21.27
CA GLN A 304 45.82 22.81 -21.39
C GLN A 304 46.63 22.78 -22.69
N GLN A 305 46.02 23.15 -23.82
CA GLN A 305 46.72 23.28 -25.10
C GLN A 305 47.84 24.33 -25.06
N LEU A 306 47.65 25.44 -24.33
CA LEU A 306 48.68 26.46 -24.16
C LEU A 306 49.87 25.90 -23.36
N ARG A 307 49.62 25.15 -22.28
CA ARG A 307 50.68 24.50 -21.49
C ARG A 307 51.42 23.44 -22.28
N GLU A 308 50.73 22.62 -23.07
CA GLU A 308 51.36 21.66 -23.98
C GLU A 308 52.26 22.35 -25.02
N ARG A 309 51.79 23.47 -25.60
CA ARG A 309 52.60 24.30 -26.50
C ARG A 309 53.83 24.91 -25.82
N ASN A 310 53.69 25.35 -24.57
CA ASN A 310 54.82 25.91 -23.82
C ASN A 310 55.83 24.83 -23.44
N ALA A 311 55.38 23.66 -22.97
CA ALA A 311 56.24 22.52 -22.66
C ALA A 311 56.97 21.98 -23.89
N THR A 312 56.30 21.91 -25.04
CA THR A 312 56.94 21.53 -26.31
C THR A 312 57.92 22.59 -26.80
N GLY A 313 57.60 23.87 -26.63
CA GLY A 313 58.52 24.98 -26.90
C GLY A 313 59.77 24.93 -26.03
N GLU A 314 59.63 24.69 -24.73
CA GLU A 314 60.76 24.53 -23.80
C GLU A 314 61.60 23.29 -24.12
N ALA A 315 60.98 22.17 -24.49
CA ALA A 315 61.71 20.98 -24.95
C ALA A 315 62.51 21.24 -26.24
N LEU A 316 61.98 22.06 -27.15
CA LEU A 316 62.69 22.51 -28.35
C LEU A 316 63.86 23.45 -28.01
N PHE A 317 63.69 24.37 -27.06
CA PHE A 317 64.79 25.22 -26.58
C PHE A 317 65.86 24.43 -25.81
N ALA A 318 65.47 23.43 -25.02
CA ALA A 318 66.39 22.56 -24.28
C ALA A 318 67.18 21.61 -25.20
N SER A 319 66.66 21.30 -26.39
CA SER A 319 67.34 20.51 -27.42
C SER A 319 68.20 21.34 -28.40
N MET A 320 68.21 22.68 -28.27
CA MET A 320 69.12 23.52 -29.03
C MET A 320 70.57 23.35 -28.52
N PRO A 321 71.56 23.14 -29.42
CA PRO A 321 72.96 23.03 -29.03
C PRO A 321 73.46 24.30 -28.34
N THR A 322 74.07 24.17 -27.17
CA THR A 322 74.71 25.29 -26.48
C THR A 322 75.92 25.80 -27.29
N PRO A 323 76.02 27.12 -27.54
CA PRO A 323 77.15 27.67 -28.27
C PRO A 323 78.46 27.52 -27.45
N PRO A 324 79.60 27.23 -28.09
CA PRO A 324 80.85 26.94 -27.39
C PRO A 324 81.34 28.14 -26.56
N PRO A 325 81.99 27.88 -25.40
CA PRO A 325 82.38 28.92 -24.45
C PRO A 325 83.37 29.91 -25.08
N ARG A 326 83.08 31.20 -24.91
CA ARG A 326 83.92 32.30 -25.40
C ARG A 326 85.17 32.42 -24.52
N PRO A 327 86.40 32.53 -25.09
CA PRO A 327 87.64 32.56 -24.31
C PRO A 327 87.80 33.85 -23.47
N PRO A 328 88.57 33.81 -22.37
CA PRO A 328 88.57 34.83 -21.31
C PRO A 328 89.24 36.14 -21.75
N ARG A 329 88.57 37.27 -21.51
CA ARG A 329 89.10 38.63 -21.74
C ARG A 329 89.93 39.08 -20.54
N GLN A 330 91.14 39.54 -20.82
CA GLN A 330 92.10 40.08 -19.84
C GLN A 330 91.61 41.41 -19.23
N GLU A 331 91.85 41.54 -17.91
CA GLU A 331 91.56 42.70 -17.08
C GLU A 331 92.25 43.98 -17.57
N ARG A 332 91.52 45.09 -17.54
CA ARG A 332 92.10 46.44 -17.59
C ARG A 332 91.52 47.28 -16.45
N VAL A 333 92.42 47.76 -15.60
CA VAL A 333 92.17 48.53 -14.38
C VAL A 333 91.67 49.95 -14.67
N ALA A 334 90.79 50.45 -13.78
CA ALA A 334 89.97 51.68 -13.82
C ALA A 334 90.73 53.03 -13.69
N PRO A 335 90.04 54.19 -13.83
CA PRO A 335 89.91 55.12 -12.68
C PRO A 335 88.54 55.92 -12.67
N PRO A 336 88.29 56.95 -11.82
CA PRO A 336 87.39 56.85 -10.65
C PRO A 336 86.24 57.91 -10.58
N LYS A 337 85.42 57.76 -9.51
CA LYS A 337 84.17 58.45 -9.09
C LYS A 337 84.10 60.00 -9.18
N LYS A 338 82.87 60.55 -9.24
CA LYS A 338 82.27 61.46 -8.21
C LYS A 338 80.74 61.70 -8.37
N PRO A 339 80.03 62.16 -7.32
CA PRO A 339 78.63 61.85 -7.00
C PRO A 339 77.66 63.05 -7.10
N ARG A 340 76.34 62.81 -7.03
CA ARG A 340 75.40 63.78 -6.42
C ARG A 340 74.07 63.14 -5.99
N GLU A 341 73.63 63.59 -4.82
CA GLU A 341 72.53 63.16 -3.96
C GLU A 341 71.31 64.12 -4.10
N PRO A 342 70.21 64.03 -3.32
CA PRO A 342 68.81 64.03 -3.76
C PRO A 342 68.01 65.32 -3.44
N LYS A 343 66.72 65.42 -3.83
CA LYS A 343 65.76 66.43 -3.30
C LYS A 343 64.28 66.00 -3.52
N ILE A 344 63.55 65.56 -2.48
CA ILE A 344 62.60 66.27 -1.57
C ILE A 344 61.15 66.39 -2.09
N GLU A 345 60.21 65.92 -1.26
CA GLU A 345 58.74 66.13 -1.27
C GLU A 345 58.32 67.60 -1.05
N PRO A 346 57.06 67.96 -1.30
CA PRO A 346 56.35 68.62 -0.21
C PRO A 346 54.91 68.14 0.02
N VAL A 347 54.50 68.38 1.27
CA VAL A 347 53.26 68.04 1.96
C VAL A 347 52.25 69.20 1.91
N ALA A 348 50.97 68.82 1.81
CA ALA A 348 49.69 69.40 2.28
C ALA A 348 49.46 70.92 2.38
N GLU A 349 48.23 71.34 2.01
CA GLU A 349 47.35 72.07 2.94
C GLU A 349 45.86 71.98 2.55
N ALA A 350 45.02 72.18 3.56
CA ALA A 350 43.61 71.84 3.66
C ALA A 350 42.65 73.00 3.34
N ALA A 351 41.36 72.68 3.14
CA ALA A 351 40.26 73.62 3.42
C ALA A 351 39.01 72.86 3.89
N THR A 352 38.58 73.17 5.11
CA THR A 352 37.34 72.77 5.78
C THR A 352 36.43 73.98 5.98
N ALA A 353 35.09 73.76 5.97
CA ALA A 353 34.08 74.47 6.76
C ALA A 353 32.71 73.78 6.51
N ALA A 354 32.17 73.02 7.47
CA ALA A 354 31.30 73.42 8.61
C ALA A 354 29.79 73.38 8.21
N ALA A 355 28.80 72.78 8.88
CA ALA A 355 28.51 72.17 10.19
C ALA A 355 27.30 72.87 10.85
N THR A 356 26.32 72.08 11.31
CA THR A 356 25.25 72.32 12.34
C THR A 356 24.40 71.03 12.34
N VAL A 357 24.38 70.07 13.29
CA VAL A 357 24.23 70.00 14.78
C VAL A 357 22.89 70.63 15.22
N THR A 358 21.92 70.00 15.91
CA THR A 358 21.83 69.21 17.19
C THR A 358 20.52 68.38 17.21
N GLU A 359 20.43 67.10 17.61
CA GLU A 359 20.50 66.41 18.93
C GLU A 359 19.14 66.17 19.68
N GLY A 360 19.04 64.98 20.31
CA GLY A 360 18.06 64.53 21.33
C GLY A 360 17.14 63.37 20.88
N GLU A 361 16.93 62.24 21.56
CA GLU A 361 17.37 61.67 22.84
C GLU A 361 17.02 60.16 22.88
N ALA A 362 17.56 59.42 23.85
CA ALA A 362 17.80 57.97 23.93
C ALA A 362 16.60 57.04 24.25
N ALA A 363 16.76 55.73 23.96
CA ALA A 363 16.71 54.62 24.93
C ALA A 363 16.77 53.22 24.25
N ALA A 364 17.63 52.33 24.77
CA ALA A 364 17.73 50.89 24.49
C ALA A 364 16.61 50.10 25.27
N PRO A 365 16.38 48.76 25.15
CA PRO A 365 17.38 47.70 24.94
C PRO A 365 16.97 46.43 24.14
N ALA A 366 18.00 45.61 23.90
CA ALA A 366 18.11 44.14 23.76
C ALA A 366 16.89 43.24 23.43
N ALA A 367 17.09 42.35 22.45
CA ALA A 367 16.57 40.97 22.50
C ALA A 367 17.49 40.03 21.67
N GLU A 368 18.25 39.21 22.38
CA GLU A 368 18.87 37.97 21.88
C GLU A 368 17.77 36.94 21.55
N SER A 369 17.99 36.10 20.53
CA SER A 369 17.19 34.89 20.32
C SER A 369 18.13 33.69 20.23
N ASP A 370 18.22 32.98 21.35
CA ASP A 370 18.78 31.64 21.50
C ASP A 370 17.99 30.64 20.64
N ILE A 371 18.71 29.85 19.83
CA ILE A 371 18.20 28.60 19.26
C ILE A 371 18.63 27.48 20.20
N ALA A 372 17.70 27.05 21.06
CA ALA A 372 17.87 25.87 21.89
C ALA A 372 17.77 24.60 21.04
N VAL A 373 18.86 23.82 21.05
CA VAL A 373 18.90 22.42 20.62
C VAL A 373 18.20 21.58 21.69
N ALA A 374 17.07 20.96 21.34
CA ALA A 374 16.44 19.93 22.15
C ALA A 374 16.78 18.54 21.60
N THR A 375 17.81 17.93 22.19
CA THR A 375 17.99 16.48 22.26
C THR A 375 16.85 15.88 23.08
N MET A 376 16.09 14.93 22.52
CA MET A 376 15.29 14.00 23.33
C MET A 376 15.87 12.60 23.22
N ASP A 377 16.37 12.21 24.38
CA ASP A 377 16.92 10.93 24.77
C ASP A 377 15.84 9.85 24.78
N ALA A 378 16.26 8.64 24.45
CA ALA A 378 15.42 7.46 24.38
C ALA A 378 15.71 6.57 25.59
N SER A 379 14.80 6.53 26.57
CA SER A 379 14.48 5.36 27.40
C SER A 379 13.55 5.72 28.54
N ALA A 380 12.37 5.08 28.59
CA ALA A 380 11.72 4.54 29.80
C ALA A 380 10.27 4.14 29.49
N ILE A 381 10.02 2.85 29.25
CA ILE A 381 8.72 2.24 29.53
C ILE A 381 9.00 0.91 30.23
N GLU A 382 8.80 0.90 31.55
CA GLU A 382 8.62 -0.34 32.32
C GLU A 382 7.19 -0.88 32.12
N PRO A 383 6.99 -2.20 32.27
CA PRO A 383 5.72 -2.87 32.01
C PRO A 383 4.75 -2.72 33.19
N ALA A 384 3.48 -2.43 32.91
CA ALA A 384 2.40 -2.53 33.88
C ALA A 384 1.93 -3.99 34.00
N GLU A 385 2.15 -4.57 35.18
CA GLU A 385 1.48 -5.77 35.67
C GLU A 385 -0.05 -5.57 35.66
N THR A 386 -0.77 -6.55 35.11
CA THR A 386 -2.20 -6.73 35.39
C THR A 386 -2.36 -8.01 36.19
N THR A 387 -2.86 -7.82 37.40
CA THR A 387 -3.29 -8.84 38.35
C THR A 387 -4.47 -9.63 37.79
N ALA A 388 -4.31 -10.95 37.67
CA ALA A 388 -5.41 -11.89 37.52
C ALA A 388 -5.66 -12.55 38.88
N GLU A 389 -6.70 -12.07 39.56
CA GLU A 389 -7.33 -12.76 40.68
C GLU A 389 -8.33 -13.76 40.06
N THR A 390 -8.05 -15.05 40.16
CA THR A 390 -9.04 -16.12 39.88
C THR A 390 -9.13 -16.99 41.12
N THR A 391 -10.30 -16.91 41.73
CA THR A 391 -10.83 -17.88 42.68
C THR A 391 -11.52 -19.01 41.92
N ALA A 392 -11.47 -20.21 42.53
CA ALA A 392 -12.02 -21.52 42.11
C ALA A 392 -11.11 -22.40 41.25
#